data_AF-A0A2S9F5K9-F1
#
_entry.id   AF-A0A2S9F5K9-F1
#
_cell.length_a   1.000
_cell.length_b   1.000
_cell.length_c   1.000
_cell.angle_alpha   90.00
_cell.angle_beta   90.00
_cell.angle_gamma   90.00
#
_symmetry.space_group_name_H-M   'P 1'
#
loop_
_entity.id
_entity.type
_entity.pdbx_description
1 polymer ?
#
loop_
_entity_poly.entity_id
_entity_poly.type
_entity_poly.pdbx_seq_one_letter_code
_entity_poly.pdbx_strand_id
1 'polypeptide(L)'
;QSSQYALEAEALHHATRFGDRTTAARLTELTEIVYGPVVGLLARHATGFAAGDAAELDGVSAEFEKTGLLLAAADAAAQAASLHDAAGDRRRTNESGANALRLAEKCGGATTPAIKAAARPLPLTPREREIAELVAAGLSNRDIAEQLILSVRTVEGHVYRACFKLDVADRDELAKLIRKKA
;
A
#
# COMPACT_ATOMS: atom_id res chain seq x y z
N GLN A 1 -16.42 -30.25 -22.76
CA GLN A 1 -16.10 -29.44 -21.57
C GLN A 1 -16.35 -28.00 -21.95
N SER A 2 -17.29 -27.31 -21.31
CA SER A 2 -17.48 -25.87 -21.56
C SER A 2 -16.30 -25.15 -20.94
N SER A 3 -15.30 -24.78 -21.73
CA SER A 3 -14.09 -24.14 -21.23
C SER A 3 -14.42 -22.74 -20.71
N GLN A 4 -14.52 -22.60 -19.38
CA GLN A 4 -14.81 -21.32 -18.72
C GLN A 4 -13.53 -20.47 -18.60
N TYR A 5 -12.92 -20.12 -19.72
CA TYR A 5 -11.63 -19.42 -19.78
C TYR A 5 -11.66 -18.04 -19.08
N ALA A 6 -12.81 -17.36 -19.09
CA ALA A 6 -12.98 -16.11 -18.34
C ALA A 6 -12.90 -16.34 -16.82
N LEU A 7 -13.54 -17.39 -16.32
CA LEU A 7 -13.48 -17.76 -14.90
C LEU A 7 -12.07 -18.21 -14.50
N GLU A 8 -11.37 -18.92 -15.39
CA GLU A 8 -9.97 -19.29 -15.20
C GLU A 8 -9.08 -18.04 -15.04
N ALA A 9 -9.25 -17.02 -15.90
CA ALA A 9 -8.51 -15.78 -15.81
C ALA A 9 -8.79 -15.03 -14.49
N GLU A 10 -10.05 -14.96 -14.05
CA GLU A 10 -10.40 -14.36 -12.77
C GLU A 10 -9.80 -15.11 -11.57
N ALA A 11 -9.84 -16.45 -11.59
CA ALA A 11 -9.27 -17.27 -10.52
C ALA A 11 -7.75 -17.09 -10.42
N LEU A 12 -7.05 -17.10 -11.55
CA LEU A 12 -5.61 -16.86 -11.62
C LEU A 12 -5.24 -15.44 -11.14
N HIS A 13 -6.04 -14.43 -11.50
CA HIS A 13 -5.79 -13.07 -11.04
C HIS A 13 -6.03 -12.89 -9.53
N HIS A 14 -7.04 -13.55 -8.96
CA HIS A 14 -7.20 -13.59 -7.51
C HIS A 14 -5.98 -14.20 -6.82
N ALA A 15 -5.41 -15.28 -7.37
CA ALA A 15 -4.17 -15.85 -6.86
C ALA A 15 -3.01 -14.84 -6.94
N THR A 16 -2.86 -14.11 -8.05
CA THR A 16 -1.87 -13.01 -8.18
C THR A 16 -2.02 -11.97 -7.07
N ARG A 17 -3.25 -11.47 -6.87
CA ARG A 17 -3.56 -10.46 -5.84
C ARG A 17 -3.20 -10.97 -4.43
N PHE A 18 -3.28 -12.28 -4.22
CA PHE A 18 -2.99 -12.93 -2.94
C PHE A 18 -1.52 -13.38 -2.81
N GLY A 19 -0.67 -13.04 -3.78
CA GLY A 19 0.78 -13.20 -3.70
C GLY A 19 1.37 -14.30 -4.57
N ASP A 20 0.55 -15.02 -5.35
CA ASP A 20 1.04 -16.00 -6.31
C ASP A 20 1.74 -15.31 -7.50
N ARG A 21 3.00 -15.66 -7.75
CA ARG A 21 3.80 -15.10 -8.85
C ARG A 21 3.87 -16.02 -10.07
N THR A 22 3.21 -17.18 -10.04
CA THR A 22 3.32 -18.21 -11.09
C THR A 22 2.25 -18.10 -12.18
N THR A 23 1.25 -17.25 -11.99
CA THR A 23 0.06 -17.19 -12.87
C THR A 23 0.27 -16.41 -14.18
N ALA A 24 1.37 -15.67 -14.30
CA ALA A 24 1.63 -14.76 -15.43
C ALA A 24 1.60 -15.45 -16.80
N ALA A 25 2.26 -16.61 -16.94
CA ALA A 25 2.32 -17.34 -18.20
C ALA A 25 0.92 -17.74 -18.67
N ARG A 26 0.13 -18.35 -17.78
CA ARG A 26 -1.21 -18.82 -18.12
C ARG A 26 -2.18 -17.67 -18.39
N LEU A 27 -2.11 -16.58 -17.63
CA LEU A 27 -2.92 -15.39 -17.91
C LEU A 27 -2.57 -14.75 -19.25
N THR A 28 -1.30 -14.79 -19.67
CA THR A 28 -0.88 -14.32 -20.99
C THR A 28 -1.43 -15.19 -22.11
N GLU A 29 -1.43 -16.52 -21.96
CA GLU A 29 -2.07 -17.40 -22.95
C GLU A 29 -3.58 -17.11 -23.10
N LEU A 30 -4.25 -16.79 -21.99
CA LEU A 30 -5.69 -16.51 -22.00
C LEU A 30 -6.05 -15.21 -22.72
N THR A 31 -5.12 -14.28 -22.96
CA THR A 31 -5.39 -13.05 -23.74
C THR A 31 -5.71 -13.34 -25.20
N GLU A 32 -5.19 -14.45 -25.74
CA GLU A 32 -5.46 -14.88 -27.12
C GLU A 32 -6.81 -15.59 -27.27
N ILE A 33 -7.40 -16.02 -26.15
CA ILE A 33 -8.63 -16.85 -26.13
C ILE A 33 -9.83 -16.01 -25.70
N VAL A 34 -9.66 -15.17 -24.68
CA VAL A 34 -10.72 -14.36 -24.09
C VAL A 34 -10.62 -12.93 -24.61
N TYR A 35 -11.51 -12.58 -25.53
CA TYR A 35 -11.57 -11.23 -26.10
C TYR A 35 -12.07 -10.21 -25.07
N GLY A 36 -11.25 -9.18 -24.82
CA GLY A 36 -11.63 -8.02 -24.02
C GLY A 36 -10.44 -7.35 -23.32
N PRO A 37 -10.60 -6.09 -22.89
CA PRO A 37 -9.50 -5.33 -22.30
C PRO A 37 -9.11 -5.82 -20.90
N VAL A 38 -10.03 -6.48 -20.19
CA VAL A 38 -9.82 -6.88 -18.79
C VAL A 38 -8.74 -7.95 -18.67
N VAL A 39 -8.81 -9.04 -19.45
CA VAL A 39 -7.85 -10.16 -19.33
C VAL A 39 -6.42 -9.72 -19.64
N GLY A 40 -6.23 -8.82 -20.60
CA GLY A 40 -4.93 -8.20 -20.86
C GLY A 40 -4.39 -7.43 -19.67
N LEU A 41 -5.25 -6.71 -18.94
CA LEU A 41 -4.87 -6.00 -17.73
C LEU A 41 -4.56 -6.96 -16.55
N LEU A 42 -5.30 -8.07 -16.43
CA LEU A 42 -5.00 -9.13 -15.45
C LEU A 42 -3.63 -9.77 -15.72
N ALA A 43 -3.32 -10.06 -16.99
CA ALA A 43 -2.05 -10.63 -17.41
C ALA A 43 -0.89 -9.66 -17.14
N ARG A 44 -1.04 -8.37 -17.47
CA ARG A 44 -0.04 -7.34 -17.12
C ARG A 44 0.23 -7.26 -15.63
N HIS A 45 -0.81 -7.30 -14.80
CA HIS A 45 -0.67 -7.34 -13.35
C HIS A 45 0.20 -8.52 -12.89
N ALA A 46 -0.13 -9.72 -13.37
CA ALA A 46 0.59 -10.94 -13.02
C ALA A 46 2.05 -10.92 -13.51
N THR A 47 2.29 -10.46 -14.74
CA THR A 47 3.63 -10.35 -15.32
C THR A 47 4.50 -9.34 -14.57
N GLY A 48 3.98 -8.15 -14.30
CA GLY A 48 4.70 -7.13 -13.51
C GLY A 48 5.03 -7.63 -12.10
N PHE A 49 4.08 -8.31 -11.45
CA PHE A 49 4.30 -8.84 -10.11
C PHE A 49 5.30 -10.00 -10.07
N ALA A 50 5.28 -10.88 -11.07
CA ALA A 50 6.23 -11.98 -11.23
C ALA A 50 7.65 -11.47 -11.51
N ALA A 51 7.78 -10.39 -12.30
CA ALA A 51 9.06 -9.75 -12.61
C ALA A 51 9.62 -8.88 -11.46
N GLY A 52 8.80 -8.57 -10.44
CA GLY A 52 9.17 -7.62 -9.39
C GLY A 52 9.23 -6.18 -9.88
N ASP A 53 8.49 -5.85 -10.94
CA ASP A 53 8.45 -4.51 -11.53
C ASP A 53 7.42 -3.63 -10.81
N ALA A 54 7.89 -2.89 -9.81
CA ALA A 54 7.05 -2.02 -9.00
C ALA A 54 6.42 -0.86 -9.81
N ALA A 55 7.13 -0.35 -10.83
CA ALA A 55 6.64 0.76 -11.65
C ALA A 55 5.51 0.30 -12.58
N GLU A 56 5.61 -0.91 -13.14
CA GLU A 56 4.51 -1.51 -13.90
C GLU A 56 3.29 -1.75 -13.02
N LEU A 57 3.46 -2.17 -11.76
CA LEU A 57 2.34 -2.33 -10.83
C LEU A 57 1.64 -1.01 -10.48
N ASP A 58 2.39 0.09 -10.34
CA ASP A 58 1.80 1.43 -10.20
C ASP A 58 0.97 1.82 -11.44
N GLY A 59 1.49 1.54 -12.63
CA GLY A 59 0.79 1.79 -13.90
C GLY A 59 -0.49 0.95 -14.05
N VAL A 60 -0.39 -0.35 -13.76
CA VAL A 60 -1.52 -1.29 -13.77
C VAL A 60 -2.57 -0.91 -12.74
N SER A 61 -2.17 -0.44 -11.54
CA SER A 61 -3.10 0.08 -10.53
C SER A 61 -3.93 1.25 -11.07
N ALA A 62 -3.28 2.22 -11.73
CA ALA A 62 -3.98 3.36 -12.32
C ALA A 62 -4.96 2.95 -13.43
N GLU A 63 -4.61 1.97 -14.26
CA GLU A 63 -5.51 1.43 -15.29
C GLU A 63 -6.68 0.62 -14.69
N PHE A 64 -6.45 -0.14 -13.61
CA PHE A 64 -7.55 -0.78 -12.87
C PHE A 64 -8.51 0.24 -12.28
N GLU A 65 -8.01 1.36 -11.73
CA GLU A 65 -8.88 2.42 -11.22
C GLU A 65 -9.73 3.04 -12.35
N LYS A 66 -9.13 3.35 -13.51
CA LYS A 66 -9.85 3.90 -14.67
C LYS A 66 -10.94 2.96 -15.20
N THR A 67 -10.72 1.65 -15.11
CA THR A 67 -11.66 0.61 -15.56
C THR A 67 -12.71 0.24 -14.50
N GLY A 68 -12.61 0.80 -13.29
CA GLY A 68 -13.55 0.56 -12.19
C GLY A 68 -13.26 -0.70 -11.36
N LEU A 69 -12.15 -1.39 -11.61
CA LEU A 69 -11.70 -2.57 -10.85
C LEU A 69 -10.95 -2.13 -9.58
N LEU A 70 -11.62 -1.37 -8.72
CA LEU A 70 -11.00 -0.63 -7.61
C LEU A 70 -10.23 -1.51 -6.62
N LEU A 71 -10.73 -2.71 -6.30
CA LEU A 71 -10.05 -3.61 -5.38
C LEU A 71 -8.77 -4.20 -6.00
N ALA A 72 -8.79 -4.50 -7.31
CA ALA A 72 -7.58 -4.91 -8.03
C ALA A 72 -6.56 -3.75 -8.11
N ALA A 73 -7.03 -2.52 -8.28
CA ALA A 73 -6.18 -1.33 -8.24
C ALA A 73 -5.48 -1.19 -6.87
N ALA A 74 -6.23 -1.38 -5.78
CA ALA A 74 -5.70 -1.32 -4.42
C ALA A 74 -4.63 -2.39 -4.17
N ASP A 75 -4.89 -3.63 -4.59
CA ASP A 75 -3.93 -4.73 -4.46
C ASP A 75 -2.65 -4.50 -5.26
N ALA A 76 -2.77 -4.04 -6.52
CA ALA A 76 -1.62 -3.72 -7.36
C ALA A 76 -0.74 -2.62 -6.74
N ALA A 77 -1.34 -1.53 -6.25
CA ALA A 77 -0.61 -0.46 -5.56
C ALA A 77 0.05 -0.95 -4.26
N ALA A 78 -0.61 -1.84 -3.53
CA ALA A 78 -0.06 -2.41 -2.30
C ALA A 78 1.14 -3.33 -2.56
N GLN A 79 1.07 -4.11 -3.64
CA GLN A 79 2.18 -4.94 -4.11
C GLN A 79 3.34 -4.07 -4.63
N ALA A 80 3.05 -2.98 -5.36
CA ALA A 80 4.04 -1.99 -5.77
C ALA A 80 4.78 -1.38 -4.57
N ALA A 81 4.04 -0.96 -3.53
CA ALA A 81 4.62 -0.42 -2.30
C ALA A 81 5.61 -1.39 -1.65
N SER A 82 5.26 -2.67 -1.59
CA SER A 82 6.11 -3.73 -1.02
C SER A 82 7.38 -3.95 -1.85
N LEU A 83 7.30 -3.83 -3.17
CA LEU A 83 8.46 -3.97 -4.06
C LEU A 83 9.37 -2.73 -4.01
N HIS A 84 8.79 -1.52 -3.96
CA HIS A 84 9.55 -0.28 -3.73
C HIS A 84 10.27 -0.29 -2.39
N ASP A 85 9.65 -0.84 -1.34
CA ASP A 85 10.27 -1.02 -0.02
C ASP A 85 11.47 -1.97 -0.09
N ALA A 86 11.31 -3.11 -0.78
CA ALA A 86 12.40 -4.05 -1.03
C ALA A 86 13.55 -3.43 -1.84
N ALA A 87 13.26 -2.46 -2.72
CA ALA A 87 14.25 -1.69 -3.47
C ALA A 87 14.84 -0.49 -2.69
N GLY A 88 14.31 -0.18 -1.51
CA GLY A 88 14.75 0.94 -0.67
C GLY A 88 14.25 2.33 -1.11
N ASP A 89 13.34 2.43 -2.09
CA ASP A 89 12.77 3.70 -2.54
C ASP A 89 11.60 4.12 -1.64
N ARG A 90 11.94 4.71 -0.49
CA ARG A 90 10.96 5.13 0.53
C ARG A 90 9.88 6.06 0.00
N ARG A 91 10.21 6.96 -0.92
CA ARG A 91 9.26 7.92 -1.48
C ARG A 91 8.18 7.15 -2.25
N ARG A 92 8.60 6.24 -3.13
CA ARG A 92 7.68 5.40 -3.89
C ARG A 92 6.90 4.43 -3.01
N THR A 93 7.52 3.83 -2.00
CA THR A 93 6.82 3.00 -1.00
C THR A 93 5.65 3.76 -0.37
N ASN A 94 5.89 5.00 0.08
CA ASN A 94 4.87 5.82 0.70
C ASN A 94 3.77 6.22 -0.30
N GLU A 95 4.14 6.63 -1.51
CA GLU A 95 3.20 7.00 -2.58
C GLU A 95 2.27 5.84 -2.94
N SER A 96 2.82 4.66 -3.27
CA SER A 96 2.03 3.48 -3.64
C SER A 96 1.21 2.95 -2.46
N GLY A 97 1.75 3.00 -1.23
CA GLY A 97 1.03 2.60 -0.02
C GLY A 97 -0.16 3.51 0.29
N ALA A 98 0.03 4.84 0.20
CA ALA A 98 -1.05 5.81 0.36
C ALA A 98 -2.13 5.63 -0.73
N ASN A 99 -1.72 5.35 -1.97
CA ASN A 99 -2.64 5.06 -3.06
C ASN A 99 -3.47 3.80 -2.80
N ALA A 100 -2.82 2.71 -2.33
CA ALA A 100 -3.51 1.47 -1.97
C ALA A 100 -4.58 1.69 -0.90
N LEU A 101 -4.26 2.43 0.16
CA LEU A 101 -5.21 2.76 1.23
C LEU A 101 -6.38 3.62 0.72
N ARG A 102 -6.10 4.64 -0.10
CA ARG A 102 -7.14 5.47 -0.71
C ARG A 102 -8.12 4.64 -1.56
N LEU A 103 -7.60 3.68 -2.33
CA LEU A 103 -8.41 2.78 -3.16
C LEU A 103 -9.21 1.77 -2.32
N ALA A 104 -8.60 1.26 -1.24
CA ALA A 104 -9.28 0.38 -0.29
C ALA A 104 -10.47 1.07 0.40
N GLU A 105 -10.32 2.34 0.78
CA GLU A 105 -11.42 3.16 1.32
C GLU A 105 -12.58 3.30 0.33
N LYS A 106 -12.29 3.53 -0.96
CA LYS A 106 -13.33 3.52 -2.00
C LYS A 106 -14.05 2.16 -2.14
N CYS A 107 -13.44 1.09 -1.64
CA CYS A 107 -14.01 -0.26 -1.58
C CYS A 107 -14.61 -0.57 -0.18
N GLY A 108 -14.95 0.43 0.63
CA GLY A 108 -15.54 0.23 1.96
C GLY A 108 -14.54 -0.24 3.02
N GLY A 109 -13.26 0.13 2.89
CA GLY A 109 -12.20 -0.26 3.82
C GLY A 109 -11.75 -1.72 3.63
N ALA A 110 -11.82 -2.23 2.39
CA ALA A 110 -11.48 -3.61 2.09
C ALA A 110 -10.04 -3.96 2.53
N THR A 111 -9.88 -5.09 3.21
CA THR A 111 -8.58 -5.58 3.65
C THR A 111 -8.21 -6.90 2.98
N THR A 112 -7.19 -6.87 2.12
CA THR A 112 -6.55 -8.04 1.51
C THR A 112 -5.17 -8.28 2.12
N PRO A 113 -4.51 -9.43 1.86
CA PRO A 113 -3.13 -9.64 2.29
C PRO A 113 -2.16 -8.57 1.79
N ALA A 114 -2.29 -8.14 0.52
CA ALA A 114 -1.45 -7.09 -0.05
C ALA A 114 -1.69 -5.75 0.65
N ILE A 115 -2.95 -5.32 0.79
CA ILE A 115 -3.30 -4.06 1.47
C ILE A 115 -2.81 -4.05 2.92
N LYS A 116 -2.93 -5.17 3.65
CA LYS A 116 -2.37 -5.28 5.01
C LYS A 116 -0.85 -5.16 5.03
N ALA A 117 -0.16 -5.72 4.03
CA ALA A 117 1.29 -5.58 3.90
C ALA A 117 1.71 -4.14 3.57
N ALA A 118 0.96 -3.42 2.73
CA ALA A 118 1.21 -2.00 2.44
C ALA A 118 0.81 -1.07 3.60
N ALA A 119 -0.16 -1.48 4.42
CA ALA A 119 -0.53 -0.80 5.66
C ALA A 119 0.56 -0.91 6.75
N ARG A 120 1.68 -1.60 6.48
CA ARG A 120 2.82 -1.76 7.40
C ARG A 120 3.28 -0.43 8.02
N PRO A 121 3.86 -0.50 9.23
CA PRO A 121 4.08 0.63 10.10
C PRO A 121 4.74 1.79 9.35
N LEU A 122 4.21 3.00 9.54
CA LEU A 122 4.84 4.26 9.10
C LEU A 122 6.36 4.18 9.31
N PRO A 123 7.22 4.77 8.46
CA PRO A 123 8.70 4.68 8.54
C PRO A 123 9.33 5.32 9.79
N LEU A 124 8.57 5.40 10.87
CA LEU A 124 8.95 5.76 12.21
C LEU A 124 9.72 4.61 12.87
N THR A 125 10.84 4.96 13.49
CA THR A 125 11.48 4.12 14.50
C THR A 125 10.50 3.81 15.63
N PRO A 126 10.73 2.76 16.44
CA PRO A 126 9.87 2.44 17.58
C PRO A 126 9.61 3.64 18.50
N ARG A 127 10.64 4.46 18.76
CA ARG A 127 10.52 5.65 19.61
C ARG A 127 9.74 6.79 18.95
N GLU A 128 9.94 7.02 17.66
CA GLU A 128 9.15 8.02 16.92
C GLU A 128 7.68 7.61 16.83
N ARG A 129 7.40 6.30 16.69
CA ARG A 129 6.04 5.76 16.69
C ARG A 129 5.35 5.96 18.03
N GLU A 130 5.99 5.55 19.11
CA GLU A 130 5.47 5.73 20.47
C GLU A 130 5.14 7.20 20.75
N ILE A 131 6.05 8.11 20.38
CA ILE A 131 5.81 9.56 20.53
C ILE A 131 4.66 10.03 19.62
N ALA A 132 4.59 9.59 18.37
CA ALA A 132 3.52 9.96 17.44
C ALA A 132 2.13 9.45 17.90
N GLU A 133 2.07 8.28 18.54
CA GLU A 133 0.85 7.74 19.15
C GLU A 133 0.38 8.58 20.34
N LEU A 134 1.29 9.02 21.21
CA LEU A 134 0.96 9.93 22.32
C LEU A 134 0.54 11.33 21.82
N VAL A 135 1.17 11.83 20.76
CA VAL A 135 0.74 13.04 20.05
C VAL A 135 -0.68 12.88 19.52
N ALA A 136 -0.99 11.73 18.91
CA ALA A 136 -2.32 11.42 18.39
C ALA A 136 -3.39 11.32 19.48
N ALA A 137 -3.00 10.87 20.68
CA ALA A 137 -3.81 10.86 21.90
C ALA A 137 -4.00 12.25 22.54
N GLY A 138 -3.39 13.30 21.97
CA GLY A 138 -3.59 14.69 22.38
C GLY A 138 -2.67 15.19 23.50
N LEU A 139 -1.65 14.41 23.89
CA LEU A 139 -0.68 14.83 24.89
C LEU A 139 0.21 15.96 24.34
N SER A 140 0.68 16.87 25.20
CA SER A 140 1.66 17.90 24.84
C SER A 140 3.10 17.33 24.83
N ASN A 141 4.07 18.04 24.25
CA ASN A 141 5.49 17.63 24.33
C ASN A 141 5.98 17.48 25.78
N ARG A 142 5.43 18.30 26.69
CA ARG A 142 5.78 18.24 28.10
C ARG A 142 5.23 16.98 28.75
N ASP A 143 3.96 16.66 28.50
CA ASP A 143 3.34 15.45 29.06
C ASP A 143 4.05 14.19 28.54
N ILE A 144 4.40 14.16 27.25
CA ILE A 144 5.16 13.06 26.63
C ILE A 144 6.55 12.96 27.24
N ALA A 145 7.23 14.09 27.47
CA ALA A 145 8.56 14.12 28.07
C ALA A 145 8.53 13.57 29.51
N GLU A 146 7.52 13.95 30.30
CA GLU A 146 7.31 13.45 31.65
C GLU A 146 7.00 11.94 31.64
N GLN A 147 6.08 11.49 30.77
CA GLN A 147 5.68 10.08 30.68
C GLN A 147 6.81 9.17 30.20
N LEU A 148 7.64 9.64 29.26
CA LEU A 148 8.71 8.85 28.65
C LEU A 148 10.10 9.07 29.28
N ILE A 149 10.17 9.88 30.35
CA ILE A 149 11.41 10.25 31.06
C ILE A 149 12.45 10.80 30.06
N LEU A 150 12.07 11.81 29.29
CA LEU A 150 12.90 12.50 28.32
C LEU A 150 12.91 14.01 28.58
N SER A 151 13.82 14.73 27.92
CA SER A 151 13.71 16.19 27.83
C SER A 151 12.65 16.58 26.79
N VAL A 152 11.99 17.72 26.99
CA VAL A 152 11.05 18.32 26.01
C VAL A 152 11.73 18.48 24.64
N ARG A 153 12.98 18.93 24.62
CA ARG A 153 13.79 19.08 23.40
C ARG A 153 14.02 17.77 22.66
N THR A 154 14.15 16.66 23.39
CA THR A 154 14.29 15.33 22.78
C THR A 154 12.98 14.91 22.11
N VAL A 155 11.84 15.14 22.76
CA VAL A 155 10.52 14.87 22.18
C VAL A 155 10.30 15.71 20.92
N GLU A 156 10.58 17.01 20.97
CA GLU A 156 10.52 17.90 19.80
C GLU A 156 11.35 17.37 18.63
N GLY A 157 12.58 16.91 18.90
CA GLY A 157 13.45 16.31 17.89
C GLY A 157 12.85 15.04 17.27
N HIS A 158 12.21 14.18 18.06
CA HIS A 158 11.52 12.99 17.54
C HIS A 158 10.27 13.35 16.74
N VAL A 159 9.46 14.30 17.21
CA VAL A 159 8.29 14.80 16.47
C VAL A 159 8.73 15.39 15.13
N TYR A 160 9.79 16.21 15.11
CA TYR A 160 10.34 16.76 13.87
C TYR A 160 10.78 15.66 12.89
N ARG A 161 11.51 14.65 13.37
CA ARG A 161 11.93 13.52 12.53
C ARG A 161 10.75 12.69 12.03
N ALA A 162 9.73 12.50 12.88
CA ALA A 162 8.50 11.83 12.48
C ALA A 162 7.77 12.62 11.39
N CYS A 163 7.56 13.92 11.59
CA CYS A 163 6.96 14.80 10.57
C CYS A 163 7.75 14.76 9.26
N PHE A 164 9.07 14.87 9.32
CA PHE A 164 9.95 14.79 8.16
C PHE A 164 9.85 13.45 7.42
N LYS A 165 9.85 12.32 8.15
CA LYS A 165 9.74 10.99 7.53
C LYS A 165 8.37 10.71 6.93
N LEU A 166 7.34 11.42 7.39
CA LEU A 166 5.95 11.24 6.96
C LEU A 166 5.47 12.34 6.02
N ASP A 167 6.35 13.27 5.66
CA ASP A 167 6.06 14.40 4.78
C ASP A 167 4.83 15.20 5.22
N VAL A 168 4.73 15.46 6.53
CA VAL A 168 3.68 16.29 7.13
C VAL A 168 4.28 17.57 7.70
N ALA A 169 3.54 18.67 7.61
CA ALA A 169 4.04 20.00 7.92
C ALA A 169 4.25 20.21 9.43
N ASP A 170 3.41 19.59 10.25
CA ASP A 170 3.38 19.86 11.69
C ASP A 170 2.88 18.69 12.55
N ARG A 171 2.86 18.94 13.86
CA ARG A 171 2.37 18.02 14.90
C ARG A 171 0.90 17.65 14.68
N ASP A 172 0.07 18.58 14.26
CA ASP A 172 -1.37 18.38 14.14
C ASP A 172 -1.69 17.50 12.94
N GLU A 173 -1.00 17.70 11.82
CA GLU A 173 -1.02 16.80 10.67
C GLU A 173 -0.49 15.42 11.02
N LEU A 174 0.61 15.33 11.79
CA LEU A 174 1.11 14.06 12.34
C LEU A 174 0.02 13.36 13.17
N ALA A 175 -0.64 14.09 14.08
CA ALA A 175 -1.70 13.54 14.92
C ALA A 175 -2.91 13.05 14.11
N LYS A 176 -3.33 13.80 13.09
CA LYS A 176 -4.41 13.42 12.17
C LYS A 176 -4.05 12.15 11.40
N LEU A 177 -2.83 12.08 10.86
CA LEU A 177 -2.35 10.93 10.09
C LEU A 177 -2.34 9.65 10.94
N ILE A 178 -1.83 9.74 12.17
CA ILE A 178 -1.76 8.58 13.09
C ILE A 178 -3.15 8.11 13.50
N ARG A 179 -4.08 9.02 13.83
CA ARG A 179 -5.48 8.66 14.16
C ARG A 179 -6.23 8.00 13.01
N LYS A 180 -5.91 8.35 11.76
CA LYS A 180 -6.52 7.72 10.58
C LYS A 180 -6.06 6.28 10.37
N LYS A 181 -4.94 5.88 11.00
CA LYS A 181 -4.35 4.54 10.87
C LYS A 181 -4.66 3.61 12.05
N ALA A 182 -5.13 4.16 13.19
CA ALA A 182 -5.55 3.41 14.37
C ALA A 182 -7.02 2.99 14.26
#